data_AF-A0AAP6ELM8-F1
#
_entry.id   AF-A0AAP6ELM8-F1
#
_cell.length_a   1.000
_cell.length_b   1.000
_cell.length_c   1.000
_cell.angle_alpha   90.00
_cell.angle_beta   90.00
_cell.angle_gamma   90.00
#
_symmetry.space_group_name_H-M   'P 1'
#
loop_
_entity.id
_entity.type
_entity.pdbx_description
1 polymer ?
#
loop_
_entity_poly.entity_id
_entity_poly.type
_entity_poly.pdbx_seq_one_letter_code
_entity_poly.pdbx_strand_id
1 'polypeptide(L)' 'MDAKPWRERVREEEQLLEQLRILASESATRRAEALRDGVKDLGSVAEVARDLGRSWNAVDKALKKQDRKTSTE' A
#
# COMPACT_ATOMS: atom_id res chain seq x y z
N MET A 1 32.53 -11.44 21.79
CA MET A 1 31.53 -10.78 20.91
C MET A 1 30.44 -10.27 21.82
N ASP A 2 30.50 -8.99 22.16
CA ASP A 2 29.43 -8.36 22.92
C ASP A 2 28.24 -8.15 22.00
N ALA A 3 27.13 -8.81 22.31
CA ALA A 3 25.88 -8.59 21.61
C ALA A 3 25.47 -7.13 21.82
N LYS A 4 25.07 -6.44 20.75
CA LYS A 4 24.51 -5.09 20.84
C LYS A 4 23.49 -5.02 21.97
N PRO A 5 23.53 -3.96 22.82
CA PRO A 5 22.53 -3.75 23.84
C PRO A 5 21.12 -3.86 23.25
N TRP A 6 20.20 -4.49 23.96
CA TRP A 6 18.84 -4.73 23.44
C TRP A 6 18.13 -3.44 23.01
N ARG A 7 18.45 -2.31 23.65
CA ARG A 7 17.91 -0.98 23.29
C ARG A 7 18.33 -0.53 21.90
N GLU A 8 19.57 -0.82 21.50
CA GLU A 8 20.08 -0.50 20.18
C GLU A 8 19.40 -1.38 19.13
N ARG A 9 19.25 -2.67 19.40
CA ARG A 9 18.50 -3.60 18.53
C ARG A 9 17.05 -3.15 18.32
N VAL A 10 16.35 -2.73 19.38
CA VAL A 10 14.97 -2.21 19.24
C VAL A 10 14.93 -0.95 18.38
N ARG A 11 15.86 0.00 18.58
CA ARG A 11 15.92 1.23 17.77
C ARG A 11 16.15 0.93 16.28
N GLU A 12 17.00 -0.05 15.97
CA GLU A 12 17.25 -0.48 14.59
C GLU A 12 15.99 -1.04 13.94
N GLU A 13 15.23 -1.89 14.66
CA GLU A 13 13.95 -2.42 14.16
C GLU A 13 12.89 -1.32 14.00
N GLU A 14 12.82 -0.34 14.90
CA GLU A 14 11.92 0.82 14.74
C GLU A 14 12.27 1.64 13.49
N GLN A 15 13.57 1.86 13.24
CA GLN A 15 14.03 2.55 12.05
C GLN A 15 13.74 1.75 10.78
N LEU A 16 13.88 0.43 10.80
CA LEU A 16 13.51 -0.45 9.69
C LEU A 16 12.00 -0.41 9.43
N LEU A 17 11.18 -0.50 10.48
CA LEU A 17 9.73 -0.40 10.36
C LEU A 17 9.30 0.93 9.73
N GLU A 18 9.96 2.03 10.07
CA GLU A 18 9.64 3.33 9.47
C GLU A 18 9.97 3.37 7.97
N GLN A 19 11.13 2.85 7.58
CA GLN A 19 11.49 2.72 6.16
C GLN A 19 10.50 1.82 5.40
N LEU A 20 10.11 0.69 5.99
CA LEU A 20 9.14 -0.22 5.40
C LEU A 20 7.75 0.43 5.28
N ARG A 21 7.34 1.27 6.24
CA ARG A 21 6.09 2.02 6.16
C ARG A 21 6.10 3.00 4.99
N ILE A 22 7.19 3.71 4.77
CA ILE A 22 7.36 4.62 3.63
C ILE A 22 7.24 3.83 2.32
N LEU A 23 8.03 2.77 2.16
CA LEU A 23 8.01 1.93 0.96
C LEU A 23 6.64 1.28 0.72
N ALA A 24 5.97 0.81 1.78
CA ALA A 24 4.62 0.26 1.68
C ALA A 24 3.60 1.32 1.26
N SER A 25 3.74 2.55 1.75
CA SER A 25 2.92 3.70 1.38
C SER A 25 3.06 4.02 -0.10
N GLU A 26 4.29 4.16 -0.59
CA GLU A 26 4.56 4.42 -2.00
C GLU A 26 4.10 3.27 -2.91
N SER A 27 4.35 2.03 -2.50
CA SER A 27 3.85 0.85 -3.22
C SER A 27 2.33 0.85 -3.30
N ALA A 28 1.64 1.28 -2.24
CA ALA A 28 0.19 1.37 -2.23
C ALA A 28 -0.32 2.47 -3.18
N THR A 29 0.39 3.59 -3.31
CA THR A 29 0.10 4.64 -4.32
C THR A 29 0.22 4.07 -5.74
N ARG A 30 1.37 3.48 -6.09
CA ARG A 30 1.61 2.87 -7.42
C ARG A 30 0.57 1.79 -7.76
N ARG A 31 0.18 0.98 -6.77
CA ARG A 31 -0.86 -0.04 -6.96
C ARG A 31 -2.23 0.61 -7.21
N ALA A 32 -2.58 1.69 -6.52
CA ALA A 32 -3.85 2.37 -6.77
C ALA A 32 -3.88 3.01 -8.16
N GLU A 33 -2.78 3.57 -8.65
CA GLU A 33 -2.66 4.05 -10.04
C GLU A 33 -2.91 2.91 -11.05
N ALA A 34 -2.22 1.78 -10.90
CA ALA A 34 -2.43 0.61 -11.76
C ALA A 34 -3.88 0.10 -11.70
N LEU A 35 -4.53 0.12 -10.53
CA LEU A 35 -5.93 -0.23 -10.40
C LEU A 35 -6.84 0.77 -11.14
N ARG A 36 -6.55 2.08 -11.09
CA ARG A 36 -7.31 3.09 -11.86
C ARG A 36 -7.15 2.89 -13.35
N ASP A 37 -5.96 2.53 -13.82
CA ASP A 37 -5.73 2.22 -15.23
C ASP A 37 -6.49 0.96 -15.64
N GLY A 38 -6.47 -0.09 -14.83
CA GLY A 38 -7.33 -1.26 -15.05
C GLY A 38 -8.82 -0.91 -15.08
N VAL A 39 -9.29 0.05 -14.28
CA VAL A 39 -10.69 0.52 -14.32
C VAL A 39 -10.99 1.25 -15.64
N LYS A 40 -10.04 2.03 -16.18
CA LYS A 40 -10.20 2.68 -17.48
C LYS A 40 -10.25 1.64 -18.61
N ASP A 41 -9.42 0.60 -18.52
CA ASP A 41 -9.30 -0.43 -19.56
C ASP A 41 -10.48 -1.40 -19.55
N LEU A 42 -10.90 -1.86 -18.37
CA LEU A 42 -11.96 -2.86 -18.21
C LEU A 42 -13.35 -2.23 -18.02
N GLY A 43 -13.44 -0.95 -17.69
CA GLY A 43 -14.69 -0.19 -17.57
C GLY A 43 -15.24 -0.08 -16.15
N SER A 44 -14.87 -0.97 -15.23
CA SER A 44 -15.36 -0.91 -13.84
C SER A 44 -14.42 -1.52 -12.80
N VAL A 45 -14.53 -1.06 -11.56
CA VAL A 45 -13.84 -1.65 -10.39
C VAL A 45 -14.22 -3.12 -10.20
N ALA A 46 -15.44 -3.51 -10.59
CA ALA A 46 -15.92 -4.89 -10.49
C ALA A 46 -15.22 -5.81 -11.48
N GLU A 47 -14.96 -5.35 -12.70
CA GLU A 47 -14.22 -6.12 -13.71
C GLU A 47 -12.75 -6.26 -13.34
N VAL A 48 -12.11 -5.18 -12.87
CA VAL A 48 -10.75 -5.25 -12.32
C VAL A 48 -10.67 -6.24 -11.16
N ALA A 49 -11.64 -6.22 -10.24
CA ALA A 49 -11.67 -7.14 -9.12
C ALA A 49 -11.82 -8.60 -9.59
N ARG A 50 -12.66 -8.84 -10.60
CA ARG A 50 -12.84 -10.17 -11.20
C ARG A 50 -11.57 -10.65 -11.89
N ASP A 51 -10.93 -9.81 -12.69
CA ASP A 51 -9.69 -10.11 -13.39
C ASP A 51 -8.55 -10.46 -12.41
N LEU A 52 -8.43 -9.70 -11.32
CA LEU A 52 -7.44 -9.94 -10.28
C LEU A 52 -7.79 -11.09 -9.30
N GLY A 53 -8.97 -11.71 -9.43
CA GLY A 53 -9.44 -12.72 -8.47
C GLY A 53 -9.62 -12.19 -7.05
N ARG A 54 -9.98 -10.90 -6.91
CA ARG A 54 -10.16 -10.21 -5.62
C ARG A 54 -11.63 -9.81 -5.41
N SER A 55 -12.00 -9.59 -4.16
CA SER A 55 -13.31 -9.01 -3.86
C SER A 55 -13.35 -7.54 -4.30
N TRP A 56 -14.46 -7.11 -4.90
CA TRP A 56 -14.70 -5.70 -5.27
C TRP A 56 -14.41 -4.72 -4.13
N ASN A 57 -14.86 -5.03 -2.91
CA ASN A 57 -14.66 -4.19 -1.73
C ASN A 57 -13.17 -3.99 -1.39
N ALA A 58 -12.30 -4.96 -1.70
CA ALA A 58 -10.87 -4.83 -1.48
C ALA A 58 -10.23 -3.82 -2.45
N VAL A 59 -10.67 -3.84 -3.71
CA VAL A 59 -10.21 -2.89 -4.74
C VAL A 59 -10.76 -1.49 -4.46
N ASP A 60 -12.06 -1.38 -4.18
CA ASP A 60 -12.71 -0.12 -3.83
C ASP A 60 -12.09 0.55 -2.59
N LYS A 61 -11.84 -0.22 -1.52
CA LYS A 61 -11.15 0.31 -0.33
C LYS A 61 -9.72 0.75 -0.62
N ALA A 62 -8.99 0.03 -1.48
CA ALA A 62 -7.62 0.41 -1.83
C ALA A 62 -7.58 1.75 -2.57
N LEU A 63 -8.52 1.96 -3.51
CA LEU A 63 -8.67 3.23 -4.23
C LEU A 63 -9.09 4.37 -3.30
N LYS A 64 -10.17 4.20 -2.53
CA LYS A 64 -10.68 5.22 -1.60
C LYS A 64 -9.64 5.64 -0.55
N LYS A 65 -8.87 4.69 -0.03
CA LYS A 65 -7.81 4.98 0.95
C LYS A 65 -6.74 5.89 0.35
N GLN A 66 -6.39 5.68 -0.93
CA GLN A 66 -5.42 6.53 -1.60
C GLN A 66 -6.03 7.88 -2.00
N ASP A 67 -7.28 7.93 -2.46
CA ASP A 67 -7.96 9.20 -2.77
C ASP A 67 -7.99 10.13 -1.56
N ARG A 68 -8.33 9.60 -0.37
CA ARG A 68 -8.31 10.36 0.89
C ARG A 68 -6.90 10.86 1.24
N LYS A 69 -5.87 10.07 0.96
CA LYS A 69 -4.48 10.46 1.21
C LYS A 69 -4.08 11.62 0.30
N THR A 70 -4.36 11.53 -1.00
CA THR A 70 -4.07 12.58 -1.97
C THR A 70 -4.88 13.87 -1.77
N SER A 71 -6.07 13.81 -1.16
CA SER A 71 -6.85 15.02 -0.82
C SER A 71 -6.35 15.77 0.41
N THR A 72 -5.43 15.19 1.19
CA THR A 72 -4.91 15.78 2.43
C THR A 72 -3.46 16.27 2.29
N GLU A 73 -2.80 15.98 1.17
CA GLU A 73 -1.44 16.43 0.81
C GLU A 73 -1.46 17.73 0.00
#